data_AF-A0A6N2BFG3-F1
#
_entry.id   AF-A0A6N2BFG3-F1
#
_cell.length_a   1.000
_cell.length_b   1.000
_cell.length_c   1.000
_cell.angle_alpha   90.00
_cell.angle_beta   90.00
_cell.angle_gamma   90.00
#
_symmetry.space_group_name_H-M   'P 1'
#
loop_
_entity.id
_entity.type
_entity.pdbx_description
1 polymer ?
#
loop_
_entity_poly.entity_id
_entity_poly.type
_entity_poly.pdbx_seq_one_letter_code
_entity_poly.pdbx_strand_id
1 'polypeptide(L)'
;IINIGVMMSLLLLEVSLVLGDIGTATSYHPPYTPTRCNGNRGDQFPSGNLFVAVSEGLWDNGAACGRRYRLRCLSGSGYRPCKGGTIDVRVVDYCNKRPCPSTIALSADAFSQISHSTKAKINIEYIQYVF
;
A
#
# COMPACT_ATOMS: atom_id res chain seq x y z
N ILE A 1 19.00 -0.07 -42.77
CA ILE A 1 18.67 1.18 -42.03
C ILE A 1 17.23 1.16 -41.54
N ILE A 2 16.24 0.95 -42.44
CA ILE A 2 14.80 0.91 -42.09
C ILE A 2 14.47 -0.15 -41.00
N ASN A 3 15.05 -1.35 -41.08
CA ASN A 3 14.84 -2.41 -40.07
C ASN A 3 15.45 -2.13 -38.69
N ILE A 4 16.51 -1.31 -38.61
CA ILE A 4 17.13 -0.92 -37.33
C ILE A 4 16.26 0.14 -36.65
N GLY A 5 15.69 1.06 -37.44
CA GLY A 5 14.76 2.08 -36.94
C GLY A 5 13.49 1.48 -36.34
N VAL A 6 12.95 0.42 -36.95
CA VAL A 6 11.76 -0.31 -36.45
C VAL A 6 12.07 -1.10 -35.17
N MET A 7 13.24 -1.73 -35.06
CA MET A 7 13.68 -2.41 -33.84
C MET A 7 13.94 -1.44 -32.67
N MET A 8 14.50 -0.26 -32.94
CA MET A 8 14.69 0.80 -31.93
C MET A 8 13.37 1.41 -31.46
N SER A 9 12.38 1.56 -32.36
CA SER A 9 11.05 2.06 -31.98
C SER A 9 10.20 1.03 -31.22
N LEU A 10 10.38 -0.27 -31.48
CA LEU A 10 9.78 -1.36 -30.70
C LEU A 10 10.40 -1.49 -29.30
N LEU A 11 11.71 -1.24 -29.14
CA LEU A 11 12.39 -1.25 -27.83
C LEU A 11 11.96 -0.10 -26.91
N LEU A 12 11.51 1.03 -27.46
CA LEU A 12 11.08 2.20 -26.67
C LEU A 12 9.70 2.00 -26.02
N LEU A 13 8.91 1.00 -26.42
CA LEU A 13 7.59 0.72 -25.86
C LEU A 13 7.61 -0.07 -24.54
N GLU A 14 8.74 -0.68 -24.17
CA GLU A 14 8.84 -1.46 -22.92
C GLU A 14 9.25 -0.62 -21.69
N VAL A 15 9.29 0.70 -21.82
CA VAL A 15 9.42 1.59 -20.66
C VAL A 15 8.12 1.52 -19.86
N SER A 16 8.07 0.57 -18.94
CA SER A 16 6.99 0.43 -17.96
C SER A 16 6.96 1.70 -17.11
N LEU A 17 6.11 2.66 -17.49
CA LEU A 17 5.82 3.82 -16.66
C LEU A 17 5.06 3.34 -15.44
N VAL A 18 5.79 3.05 -14.37
CA VAL A 18 5.21 2.75 -13.07
C VAL A 18 4.77 4.07 -12.44
N LEU A 19 3.51 4.44 -12.67
CA LEU A 19 2.93 5.61 -12.02
C LEU A 19 2.61 5.27 -10.56
N GLY A 20 3.26 5.96 -9.62
CA GLY A 20 2.87 5.95 -8.21
C GLY A 20 1.66 6.83 -7.98
N ASP A 21 0.73 6.35 -7.15
CA ASP A 21 -0.40 7.13 -6.68
C ASP A 21 -0.09 7.73 -5.29
N ILE A 22 -0.73 8.85 -4.97
CA ILE A 22 -0.53 9.55 -3.70
C ILE A 22 -1.78 9.37 -2.84
N GLY A 23 -1.56 8.94 -1.60
CA GLY A 23 -2.63 8.74 -0.64
C GLY A 23 -2.23 9.16 0.75
N THR A 24 -3.10 8.84 1.69
CA THR A 24 -2.82 9.01 3.12
C THR A 24 -2.79 7.66 3.80
N ALA A 25 -2.01 7.58 4.88
CA ALA A 25 -1.90 6.40 5.70
C ALA A 25 -2.04 6.69 7.19
N THR A 26 -2.65 5.75 7.90
CA THR A 26 -2.72 5.71 9.36
C THR A 26 -2.37 4.31 9.86
N SER A 27 -2.17 4.15 11.16
CA SER A 27 -2.00 2.84 11.80
C SER A 27 -3.32 2.35 12.41
N TYR A 28 -3.50 1.03 12.47
CA TYR A 28 -4.53 0.39 13.29
C TYR A 28 -3.96 -0.78 14.09
N HIS A 29 -4.59 -1.03 15.23
CA HIS A 29 -4.13 -1.99 16.25
C HIS A 29 -5.06 -3.21 16.30
N PRO A 30 -4.60 -4.33 16.87
CA PRO A 30 -5.43 -5.51 17.07
C PRO A 30 -6.73 -5.20 17.85
N PRO A 31 -7.78 -6.03 17.71
CA PRO A 31 -7.80 -7.28 16.94
C PRO A 31 -7.81 -7.05 15.42
N TYR A 32 -7.00 -7.83 14.70
CA TYR A 32 -6.90 -7.76 13.22
C TYR A 32 -7.91 -8.66 12.50
N THR A 33 -8.62 -9.52 13.22
CA THR A 33 -9.66 -10.40 12.71
C THR A 33 -11.00 -10.09 13.39
N PRO A 34 -12.14 -10.36 12.73
CA PRO A 34 -12.26 -10.86 11.35
C PRO A 34 -11.97 -9.78 10.32
N THR A 35 -11.36 -10.18 9.20
CA THR A 35 -11.21 -9.30 8.02
C THR A 35 -12.34 -9.53 7.01
N ARG A 36 -12.54 -8.57 6.10
CA ARG A 36 -13.46 -8.71 4.96
C ARG A 36 -12.95 -9.62 3.85
N CYS A 37 -11.65 -9.90 3.77
CA CYS A 37 -11.12 -10.81 2.78
C CYS A 37 -11.34 -12.27 3.18
N ASN A 38 -10.73 -12.69 4.30
CA ASN A 38 -10.66 -14.11 4.68
C ASN A 38 -11.18 -14.37 6.12
N GLY A 39 -11.94 -13.45 6.70
CA GLY A 39 -12.55 -13.62 8.02
C GLY A 39 -11.51 -13.82 9.12
N ASN A 40 -11.65 -14.92 9.88
CA ASN A 40 -10.77 -15.24 11.02
C ASN A 40 -9.52 -16.05 10.63
N ARG A 41 -9.27 -16.29 9.34
CA ARG A 41 -8.15 -17.14 8.94
C ARG A 41 -6.82 -16.42 9.18
N GLY A 42 -5.94 -16.99 9.99
CA GLY A 42 -4.62 -16.39 10.29
C GLY A 42 -3.61 -16.48 9.15
N ASP A 43 -3.79 -17.41 8.20
CA ASP A 43 -2.92 -17.62 7.04
C ASP A 43 -2.93 -16.46 6.03
N GLN A 44 -3.87 -15.51 6.16
CA GLN A 44 -3.94 -14.32 5.32
C GLN A 44 -2.83 -13.30 5.63
N PHE A 45 -2.32 -13.30 6.87
CA PHE A 45 -1.36 -12.30 7.34
C PHE A 45 0.06 -12.67 6.89
N PRO A 46 0.76 -11.79 6.15
CA PRO A 46 2.14 -12.01 5.74
C PRO A 46 3.10 -11.89 6.93
N SER A 47 4.30 -12.44 6.76
CA SER A 47 5.41 -12.34 7.73
C SER A 47 5.70 -10.89 8.12
N GLY A 48 6.00 -10.67 9.40
CA GLY A 48 6.25 -9.32 9.92
C GLY A 48 5.02 -8.42 9.98
N ASN A 49 3.81 -9.00 9.84
CA ASN A 49 2.54 -8.29 9.85
C ASN A 49 2.48 -7.16 8.81
N LEU A 50 3.12 -7.33 7.66
CA LEU A 50 3.14 -6.34 6.58
C LEU A 50 1.85 -6.33 5.75
N PHE A 51 0.76 -5.91 6.38
CA PHE A 51 -0.56 -5.87 5.77
C PHE A 51 -1.31 -4.57 6.04
N VAL A 52 -2.39 -4.38 5.27
CA VAL A 52 -3.22 -3.18 5.29
C VAL A 52 -4.71 -3.48 5.17
N ALA A 53 -5.51 -2.56 5.71
CA ALA A 53 -6.90 -2.37 5.34
C ALA A 53 -7.01 -1.16 4.39
N VAL A 54 -7.83 -1.25 3.36
CA VAL A 54 -7.95 -0.17 2.36
C VAL A 54 -9.30 0.54 2.42
N SER A 55 -9.33 1.81 2.03
CA SER A 55 -10.56 2.61 1.95
C SER A 55 -11.47 2.17 0.80
N GLU A 56 -12.66 2.74 0.74
CA GLU A 56 -13.66 2.54 -0.31
C GLU A 56 -13.09 2.71 -1.72
N GLY A 57 -12.22 3.69 -1.91
CA GLY A 57 -11.63 4.00 -3.23
C GLY A 57 -10.69 2.92 -3.76
N LEU A 58 -10.13 2.08 -2.88
CA LEU A 58 -9.24 0.99 -3.24
C LEU A 58 -9.86 -0.40 -3.05
N TRP A 59 -10.97 -0.50 -2.31
CA TRP A 59 -11.57 -1.78 -1.92
C TRP A 59 -12.04 -2.62 -3.10
N ASP A 60 -12.52 -1.96 -4.17
CA ASP A 60 -12.92 -2.60 -5.43
C ASP A 60 -13.85 -3.81 -5.23
N ASN A 61 -14.87 -3.63 -4.37
CA ASN A 61 -15.84 -4.67 -4.00
C ASN A 61 -15.20 -6.03 -3.58
N GLY A 62 -14.03 -5.98 -2.94
CA GLY A 62 -13.29 -7.16 -2.47
C GLY A 62 -12.27 -7.69 -3.46
N ALA A 63 -12.23 -7.20 -4.71
CA ALA A 63 -11.17 -7.55 -5.67
C ALA A 63 -9.78 -7.04 -5.23
N ALA A 64 -9.73 -6.16 -4.21
CA ALA A 64 -8.51 -5.72 -3.58
C ALA A 64 -7.82 -6.79 -2.71
N CYS A 65 -8.54 -7.83 -2.28
CA CYS A 65 -7.99 -8.85 -1.40
C CYS A 65 -6.76 -9.52 -2.00
N GLY A 66 -5.66 -9.53 -1.25
CA GLY A 66 -4.38 -10.10 -1.69
C GLY A 66 -3.55 -9.20 -2.61
N ARG A 67 -4.07 -8.06 -3.09
CA ARG A 67 -3.27 -7.06 -3.83
C ARG A 67 -2.07 -6.65 -2.99
N ARG A 68 -0.93 -6.43 -3.65
CA ARG A 68 0.29 -5.98 -3.01
C ARG A 68 0.61 -4.56 -3.44
N TYR A 69 1.02 -3.75 -2.48
CA TYR A 69 1.47 -2.39 -2.71
C TYR A 69 2.89 -2.21 -2.20
N ARG A 70 3.72 -1.51 -2.97
CA ARG A 70 4.95 -0.91 -2.47
C ARG A 70 4.63 0.50 -1.99
N LEU A 71 4.93 0.79 -0.73
CA LEU A 71 4.61 2.05 -0.06
C LEU A 71 5.88 2.82 0.33
N ARG A 72 5.80 4.15 0.27
CA ARG A 72 6.80 5.08 0.83
C ARG A 72 6.13 6.21 1.60
N CYS A 73 6.67 6.58 2.76
CA CYS A 73 6.26 7.79 3.47
C CYS A 73 6.86 9.04 2.79
N LEU A 74 6.02 10.00 2.45
CA LEU A 74 6.43 11.27 1.84
C LEU A 74 6.52 12.40 2.86
N SER A 75 5.49 12.54 3.70
CA SER A 75 5.40 13.61 4.70
C SER A 75 4.37 13.29 5.78
N GLY A 76 4.30 14.10 6.82
CA GLY A 76 3.40 13.94 7.94
C GLY A 76 3.58 15.08 8.95
N SER A 77 2.80 15.07 10.03
CA SER A 77 2.96 16.04 11.12
C SER A 77 4.14 15.67 12.02
N GLY A 78 4.80 16.70 12.58
CA GLY A 78 5.92 16.55 13.52
C GLY A 78 7.30 16.62 12.87
N TYR A 79 8.35 16.58 13.71
CA TYR A 79 9.73 16.61 13.25
C TYR A 79 10.14 15.24 12.69
N ARG A 80 10.59 15.21 11.43
CA ARG A 80 11.03 13.99 10.71
C ARG A 80 10.00 12.86 10.80
N PRO A 81 8.82 12.99 10.19
CA PRO A 81 7.73 12.02 10.32
C PRO A 81 8.06 10.66 9.68
N CYS A 82 8.85 10.64 8.62
CA CYS A 82 9.17 9.45 7.84
C CYS A 82 10.55 8.87 8.22
N LYS A 83 10.65 7.54 8.30
CA LYS A 83 11.91 6.80 8.54
C LYS A 83 12.76 6.60 7.27
N GLY A 84 12.20 6.88 6.10
CA GLY A 84 12.82 6.58 4.80
C GLY A 84 12.60 5.14 4.33
N GLY A 85 12.99 4.84 3.09
CA GLY A 85 12.83 3.51 2.49
C GLY A 85 11.41 3.20 1.98
N THR A 86 11.21 1.97 1.52
CA THR A 86 9.93 1.47 1.02
C THR A 86 9.58 0.14 1.66
N ILE A 87 8.30 -0.15 1.83
CA ILE A 87 7.80 -1.44 2.31
C ILE A 87 6.82 -2.06 1.34
N ASP A 88 6.78 -3.38 1.31
CA ASP A 88 5.83 -4.13 0.49
C ASP A 88 4.75 -4.72 1.40
N VAL A 89 3.49 -4.36 1.17
CA VAL A 89 2.36 -4.75 2.02
C VAL A 89 1.28 -5.47 1.23
N ARG A 90 0.49 -6.29 1.93
CA ARG A 90 -0.66 -7.01 1.37
C ARG A 90 -1.99 -6.44 1.88
N VAL A 91 -2.96 -6.27 1.00
CA VAL A 91 -4.33 -5.97 1.39
C VAL A 91 -4.98 -7.22 1.99
N VAL A 92 -5.42 -7.12 3.24
CA VAL A 92 -6.11 -8.21 3.94
C VAL A 92 -7.50 -7.80 4.43
N ASP A 93 -7.85 -6.51 4.41
CA ASP A 93 -9.12 -6.04 4.94
C ASP A 93 -9.65 -4.77 4.25
N TYR A 94 -10.92 -4.48 4.51
CA TYR A 94 -11.59 -3.22 4.19
C TYR A 94 -11.68 -2.36 5.45
N CYS A 95 -11.40 -1.08 5.29
CA CYS A 95 -11.54 -0.11 6.36
C CYS A 95 -13.00 -0.02 6.85
N ASN A 96 -13.25 -0.48 8.07
CA ASN A 96 -14.59 -0.53 8.64
C ASN A 96 -15.10 0.82 9.20
N LYS A 97 -14.22 1.79 9.41
CA LYS A 97 -14.57 3.15 9.88
C LYS A 97 -15.15 3.96 8.73
N ARG A 98 -16.24 4.70 8.99
CA ARG A 98 -16.89 5.56 8.00
C ARG A 98 -16.94 7.02 8.49
N PRO A 99 -16.34 7.98 7.75
CA PRO A 99 -15.45 7.74 6.61
C PRO A 99 -14.16 7.04 7.04
N CYS A 100 -13.51 6.32 6.13
CA CYS A 100 -12.21 5.75 6.42
C CYS A 100 -11.20 6.90 6.70
N PRO A 101 -10.40 6.84 7.79
CA PRO A 101 -9.53 7.96 8.17
C PRO A 101 -8.39 8.24 7.17
N SER A 102 -8.07 7.28 6.30
CA SER A 102 -6.98 7.33 5.33
C SER A 102 -7.22 6.42 4.14
N THR A 103 -6.51 6.64 3.04
CA THR A 103 -6.55 5.75 1.86
C THR A 103 -6.15 4.31 2.22
N ILE A 104 -5.08 4.16 3.01
CA ILE A 104 -4.53 2.87 3.43
C ILE A 104 -4.31 2.89 4.95
N ALA A 105 -4.98 2.04 5.71
CA ALA A 105 -4.68 1.81 7.12
C ALA A 105 -3.69 0.65 7.23
N LEU A 106 -2.51 0.89 7.80
CA LEU A 106 -1.46 -0.11 7.98
C LEU A 106 -1.58 -0.78 9.34
N SER A 107 -1.18 -2.05 9.42
CA SER A 107 -0.92 -2.68 10.71
C SER A 107 0.09 -1.85 11.52
N ALA A 108 0.11 -2.03 12.85
CA ALA A 108 1.03 -1.29 13.71
C ALA A 108 2.50 -1.56 13.32
N ASP A 109 2.82 -2.81 12.99
CA ASP A 109 4.15 -3.22 12.58
C ASP A 109 4.55 -2.60 11.24
N ALA A 110 3.67 -2.66 10.23
CA ALA A 110 3.92 -2.07 8.91
C ALA A 110 4.07 -0.55 8.99
N PHE A 111 3.22 0.13 9.78
CA PHE A 111 3.31 1.58 9.98
C PHE A 111 4.64 1.98 10.65
N SER A 112 5.08 1.18 11.63
CA SER A 112 6.31 1.44 12.37
C SER A 112 7.57 1.38 11.48
N GLN A 113 7.52 0.72 10.32
CA GLN A 113 8.65 0.66 9.40
C GLN A 113 8.86 1.97 8.64
N ILE A 114 7.78 2.70 8.31
CA ILE A 114 7.86 3.91 7.47
C ILE A 114 7.68 5.22 8.24
N SER A 115 7.14 5.18 9.46
CA SER A 115 6.85 6.36 10.28
C SER A 115 7.56 6.31 11.64
N HIS A 116 8.06 7.47 12.08
CA HIS A 116 8.56 7.66 13.45
C HIS A 116 7.43 7.80 14.48
N SER A 117 6.27 8.28 14.05
CA SER A 117 5.06 8.32 14.89
C SER A 117 4.29 7.01 14.76
N THR A 118 3.58 6.62 15.82
CA THR A 118 2.67 5.46 15.80
C THR A 118 1.20 5.85 15.62
N LYS A 119 0.86 7.15 15.70
CA LYS A 119 -0.53 7.65 15.69
C LYS A 119 -0.78 8.75 14.64
N ALA A 120 0.26 9.24 13.98
CA ALA A 120 0.11 10.30 12.99
C ALA A 120 -0.60 9.80 11.72
N LYS A 121 -1.31 10.70 11.04
CA LYS A 121 -1.66 10.54 9.64
C LYS A 121 -0.49 11.04 8.79
N ILE A 122 -0.04 10.21 7.86
CA ILE A 122 1.07 10.52 6.95
C ILE A 122 0.58 10.53 5.50
N ASN A 123 1.27 11.26 4.64
CA ASN A 123 1.12 11.18 3.20
C ASN A 123 2.06 10.11 2.67
N ILE A 124 1.56 9.26 1.78
CA ILE A 124 2.29 8.14 1.21
C ILE A 124 2.22 8.18 -0.31
N GLU A 125 3.26 7.66 -0.93
CA GLU A 125 3.28 7.21 -2.31
C GLU A 125 3.09 5.70 -2.31
N TYR A 126 2.25 5.19 -3.20
CA TYR A 126 2.01 3.75 -3.34
C TYR A 126 1.89 3.31 -4.78
N ILE A 127 2.41 2.11 -5.05
CA ILE A 127 2.38 1.49 -6.38
C ILE A 127 1.84 0.07 -6.22
N GLN A 128 0.89 -0.31 -7.05
CA GLN A 128 0.41 -1.69 -7.11
C GLN A 128 1.44 -2.57 -7.84
N TYR A 129 1.74 -3.74 -7.29
CA TYR A 129 2.42 -4.77 -8.06
C TYR A 129 1.48 -5.39 -9.08
N VAL A 130 1.85 -5.27 -10.35
CA VAL A 130 1.24 -6.02 -11.46
C VAL A 130 2.28 -7.03 -11.90
N PHE A 131 2.19 -8.25 -11.39
CA PHE A 131 2.91 -9.42 -11.91
C PHE A 131 1.87 -10.42 -12.39
#